data_AF-A0A0F5PFQ9-F1
#
_entry.id   AF-A0A0F5PFQ9-F1
#
_cell.length_a   1.000
_cell.length_b   1.000
_cell.length_c   1.000
_cell.angle_alpha   90.00
_cell.angle_beta   90.00
_cell.angle_gamma   90.00
#
_symmetry.space_group_name_H-M   'P 1'
#
loop_
_entity.id
_entity.type
_entity.pdbx_description
1 polymer ?
#
loop_
_entity_poly.entity_id
_entity_poly.type
_entity_poly.pdbx_seq_one_letter_code
_entity_poly.pdbx_strand_id
1 'polypeptide(L)'
;MNAAQEQGEREHNAFDHAYDAYRKLRAFSDAMADDDPQCDAAMDAYCVAMDHLIENVRAPDIASLRIKFNLIESRCADHAGWFQTFREGFMLDLDQLEAREPRA
;
A
#
# COMPACT_ATOMS: atom_id res chain seq x y z
N MET A 1 -2.35 -23.10 -17.02
CA MET A 1 -1.65 -21.91 -16.50
C MET A 1 -0.50 -22.41 -15.66
N ASN A 2 0.66 -21.73 -15.71
CA ASN A 2 1.80 -22.10 -14.88
C ASN A 2 1.71 -21.39 -13.53
N ALA A 3 2.22 -22.01 -12.45
CA ALA A 3 2.10 -21.53 -11.07
C ALA A 3 2.58 -20.07 -10.87
N ALA A 4 3.56 -19.62 -11.65
CA ALA A 4 4.06 -18.24 -11.61
C ALA A 4 3.02 -17.21 -12.12
N GLN A 5 2.23 -17.56 -13.13
CA GLN A 5 1.16 -16.69 -13.65
C GLN A 5 0.02 -16.59 -12.64
N GLU A 6 -0.36 -17.73 -12.04
CA GLU A 6 -1.40 -17.77 -11.00
C GLU A 6 -0.97 -17.03 -9.72
N GLN A 7 0.32 -16.98 -9.42
CA GLN A 7 0.84 -16.16 -8.33
C GLN A 7 0.77 -14.66 -8.67
N GLY A 8 1.21 -14.27 -9.87
CA GLY A 8 1.13 -12.87 -10.31
C GLY A 8 -0.31 -12.32 -10.33
N GLU A 9 -1.28 -13.12 -10.81
CA GLU A 9 -2.69 -12.74 -10.79
C GLU A 9 -3.25 -12.63 -9.36
N ARG A 10 -2.84 -13.51 -8.45
CA ARG A 10 -3.23 -13.42 -7.04
C ARG A 10 -2.68 -12.17 -6.36
N GLU A 11 -1.41 -11.83 -6.64
CA GLU A 11 -0.78 -10.60 -6.14
C GLU A 11 -1.49 -9.36 -6.69
N HIS A 12 -1.86 -9.35 -7.98
CA HIS A 12 -2.59 -8.26 -8.60
C HIS A 12 -3.96 -8.05 -7.95
N ASN A 13 -4.73 -9.13 -7.82
CA ASN A 13 -6.06 -9.07 -7.20
C ASN A 13 -5.98 -8.64 -5.72
N ALA A 14 -4.97 -9.12 -4.98
CA ALA A 14 -4.78 -8.73 -3.58
C ALA A 14 -4.41 -7.25 -3.45
N PHE A 15 -3.53 -6.76 -4.31
CA PHE A 15 -3.13 -5.35 -4.35
C PHE A 15 -4.31 -4.44 -4.70
N ASP A 16 -5.04 -4.73 -5.77
CA ASP A 16 -6.19 -3.94 -6.20
C ASP A 16 -7.26 -3.88 -5.12
N HIS A 17 -7.56 -5.01 -4.48
CA HIS A 17 -8.53 -5.06 -3.39
C HIS A 17 -8.10 -4.22 -2.19
N ALA A 18 -6.85 -4.33 -1.75
CA ALA A 18 -6.34 -3.56 -0.62
C ALA A 18 -6.24 -2.06 -0.96
N TYR A 19 -5.86 -1.72 -2.19
CA TYR A 19 -5.78 -0.33 -2.63
C TYR A 19 -7.16 0.32 -2.75
N ASP A 20 -8.16 -0.38 -3.28
CA ASP A 20 -9.54 0.09 -3.31
C ASP A 20 -10.12 0.29 -1.90
N ALA A 21 -9.85 -0.63 -0.97
CA ALA A 21 -10.25 -0.49 0.43
C ALA A 21 -9.65 0.77 1.08
N TYR A 22 -8.33 0.98 0.92
CA TYR A 22 -7.66 2.19 1.36
C TYR A 22 -8.31 3.45 0.75
N ARG A 23 -8.51 3.48 -0.58
CA ARG A 23 -9.07 4.63 -1.27
C ARG A 23 -10.47 4.99 -0.79
N LYS A 24 -11.33 3.98 -0.54
CA LYS A 24 -12.68 4.19 -0.03
C LYS A 24 -12.68 4.80 1.37
N LEU A 25 -11.85 4.26 2.27
CA LEU A 25 -11.72 4.78 3.64
C LEU A 25 -11.14 6.18 3.65
N ARG A 26 -10.15 6.44 2.80
CA ARG A 26 -9.57 7.78 2.65
C ARG A 26 -10.60 8.78 2.15
N ALA A 27 -11.32 8.45 1.08
CA ALA A 27 -12.38 9.31 0.54
C ALA A 27 -13.51 9.55 1.55
N PHE A 28 -13.84 8.55 2.36
CA PHE A 28 -14.80 8.71 3.45
C PHE A 28 -14.30 9.71 4.50
N SER A 29 -13.05 9.56 4.97
CA SER A 29 -12.43 10.48 5.92
C SER A 29 -12.33 11.91 5.36
N ASP A 30 -11.91 12.08 4.11
CA ASP A 30 -11.77 13.38 3.45
C ASP A 30 -13.13 14.11 3.29
N ALA A 31 -14.25 13.38 3.34
CA ALA A 31 -15.59 13.93 3.23
C ALA A 31 -16.21 14.32 4.59
N MET A 32 -15.56 14.01 5.71
CA MET A 32 -16.05 14.35 7.04
C MET A 32 -15.71 15.80 7.39
N ALA A 33 -16.53 16.42 8.23
CA ALA A 33 -16.20 17.71 8.82
C ALA A 33 -15.18 17.53 9.96
N ASP A 34 -14.30 18.50 10.14
CA ASP A 34 -13.25 18.45 11.17
C ASP A 34 -13.80 18.36 12.61
N ASP A 35 -15.04 18.81 12.84
CA ASP A 35 -15.73 18.75 14.13
C ASP A 35 -16.63 17.52 14.28
N ASP A 36 -16.68 16.62 13.28
CA ASP A 36 -17.41 15.37 13.39
C ASP A 36 -16.73 14.45 14.43
N PRO A 37 -17.46 13.97 15.45
CA PRO A 37 -16.89 13.11 16.49
C PRO A 37 -16.34 11.76 15.96
N GLN A 38 -16.60 11.40 14.70
CA GLN A 38 -16.06 10.21 14.04
C GLN A 38 -14.84 10.51 13.15
N CYS A 39 -14.41 11.77 13.02
CA CYS A 39 -13.28 12.16 12.16
C CYS A 39 -12.00 11.39 12.51
N ASP A 40 -11.63 11.36 13.80
CA ASP A 40 -10.46 10.61 14.29
C ASP A 40 -10.56 9.12 13.95
N ALA A 41 -11.74 8.51 14.12
CA ALA A 41 -11.96 7.10 13.84
C ALA A 41 -11.86 6.79 12.33
N ALA A 42 -12.32 7.70 11.48
CA ALA A 42 -12.18 7.58 10.02
C ALA A 42 -10.71 7.74 9.58
N MET A 43 -9.97 8.65 10.23
CA MET A 43 -8.54 8.81 10.01
C MET A 43 -7.75 7.56 10.36
N ASP A 44 -8.00 7.00 11.55
CA ASP A 44 -7.40 5.76 12.02
C ASP A 44 -7.71 4.61 11.04
N ALA A 45 -8.95 4.52 10.57
CA ALA A 45 -9.37 3.46 9.66
C ALA A 45 -8.61 3.50 8.33
N TYR A 46 -8.48 4.66 7.68
CA TYR A 46 -7.72 4.72 6.42
C TYR A 46 -6.21 4.52 6.67
N CYS A 47 -5.69 4.97 7.82
CA CYS A 47 -4.29 4.75 8.19
C CYS A 47 -3.99 3.25 8.35
N VAL A 48 -4.83 2.50 9.06
CA VAL A 48 -4.70 1.04 9.19
C VAL A 48 -4.75 0.35 7.83
N ALA A 49 -5.65 0.78 6.94
CA ALA A 49 -5.71 0.23 5.58
C ALA A 49 -4.47 0.56 4.74
N MET A 50 -3.94 1.78 4.88
CA MET A 50 -2.70 2.21 4.23
C MET A 50 -1.50 1.39 4.71
N ASP A 51 -1.34 1.26 6.03
CA ASP A 51 -0.25 0.49 6.66
C ASP A 51 -0.35 -0.99 6.23
N HIS A 52 -1.56 -1.56 6.18
CA HIS A 52 -1.78 -2.92 5.67
C HIS A 52 -1.34 -3.07 4.20
N LEU A 53 -1.74 -2.16 3.33
CA LEU A 53 -1.36 -2.18 1.91
C LEU A 53 0.17 -2.09 1.74
N ILE A 54 0.82 -1.20 2.49
CA ILE A 54 2.27 -0.99 2.40
C ILE A 54 3.03 -2.23 2.87
N GLU A 55 2.69 -2.77 4.03
CA GLU A 55 3.50 -3.79 4.71
C GLU A 55 3.15 -5.22 4.26
N ASN A 56 1.86 -5.51 4.09
CA ASN A 56 1.37 -6.89 4.06
C ASN A 56 0.96 -7.38 2.67
N VAL A 57 0.75 -6.48 1.71
CA VAL A 57 0.27 -6.84 0.37
C VAL A 57 1.38 -6.65 -0.65
N ARG A 58 1.83 -7.69 -1.36
CA ARG A 58 2.95 -7.56 -2.31
C ARG A 58 2.58 -6.65 -3.49
N ALA A 59 3.54 -5.86 -3.96
CA ALA A 59 3.37 -5.11 -5.21
C ALA A 59 3.53 -6.06 -6.42
N PRO A 60 2.51 -6.22 -7.28
CA PRO A 60 2.59 -7.12 -8.43
C PRO A 60 3.55 -6.62 -9.52
N ASP A 61 3.74 -5.30 -9.62
CA ASP A 61 4.54 -4.63 -10.63
C ASP A 61 5.13 -3.29 -10.15
N ILE A 62 5.95 -2.67 -10.99
CA ILE A 62 6.61 -1.38 -10.70
C ILE A 62 5.60 -0.24 -10.53
N ALA A 63 4.45 -0.28 -11.21
CA ALA A 63 3.44 0.77 -11.07
C ALA A 63 2.81 0.73 -9.67
N SER A 64 2.51 -0.48 -9.18
CA SER A 64 2.01 -0.75 -7.84
C SER A 64 3.05 -0.41 -6.76
N LEU A 65 4.33 -0.69 -7.03
CA LEU A 65 5.42 -0.29 -6.14
C LEU A 65 5.53 1.23 -6.00
N ARG A 66 5.34 1.98 -7.09
CA ARG A 66 5.30 3.46 -7.06
C ARG A 66 4.12 3.98 -6.26
N ILE A 67 2.95 3.33 -6.33
CA ILE A 67 1.80 3.68 -5.49
C ILE A 67 2.18 3.55 -4.02
N LYS A 68 2.78 2.42 -3.61
CA LYS A 68 3.25 2.25 -2.23
C LYS A 68 4.24 3.30 -1.80
N PHE A 69 5.21 3.65 -2.66
CA PHE A 69 6.19 4.69 -2.35
C PHE A 69 5.51 6.02 -2.01
N ASN A 70 4.55 6.46 -2.83
CA ASN A 70 3.81 7.69 -2.58
C ASN A 70 2.99 7.63 -1.28
N LEU A 71 2.44 6.45 -0.94
CA LEU A 71 1.72 6.26 0.33
C LEU A 71 2.66 6.32 1.53
N ILE A 72 3.86 5.73 1.43
CA ILE A 72 4.90 5.82 2.47
C ILE A 72 5.30 7.29 2.67
N GLU A 73 5.55 8.04 1.61
CA GLU A 73 5.85 9.46 1.70
C GLU A 73 4.73 10.24 2.39
N SER A 74 3.48 10.00 1.99
CA SER A 74 2.31 10.62 2.64
C SER A 74 2.18 10.23 4.10
N ARG A 75 2.47 8.98 4.47
CA ARG A 75 2.34 8.47 5.85
C ARG A 75 3.44 9.04 6.75
N CYS A 76 4.64 9.21 6.20
CA CYS A 76 5.82 9.69 6.93
C CYS A 76 5.96 11.21 6.97
N ALA A 77 5.17 11.96 6.19
CA ALA A 77 5.23 13.43 6.12
C ALA A 77 5.22 14.10 7.50
N ASP A 78 4.41 13.57 8.42
CA ASP A 78 4.26 14.10 9.78
C ASP A 78 5.00 13.26 10.84
N HIS A 79 5.58 12.11 10.46
CA HIS A 79 6.12 11.10 11.38
C HIS A 79 7.40 10.45 10.84
N ALA A 80 8.52 11.15 10.98
CA ALA A 80 9.83 10.76 10.43
C ALA A 80 10.35 9.37 10.88
N GLY A 81 9.89 8.84 12.02
CA GLY A 81 10.34 7.54 12.56
C GLY A 81 9.78 6.32 11.83
N TRP A 82 8.75 6.49 11.00
CA TRP A 82 7.99 5.37 10.43
C TRP A 82 8.55 4.88 9.09
N PHE A 83 9.42 5.67 8.46
CA PHE A 83 10.01 5.31 7.17
C PHE A 83 10.80 4.01 7.24
N GLN A 84 11.46 3.74 8.36
CA GLN A 84 12.27 2.54 8.51
C GLN A 84 11.44 1.25 8.53
N THR A 85 10.24 1.30 9.12
CA THR A 85 9.29 0.18 9.15
C THR A 85 8.80 -0.15 7.73
N PHE A 86 8.41 0.88 6.97
CA PHE A 86 7.89 0.67 5.62
C PHE A 86 8.97 0.35 4.58
N ARG A 87 10.21 0.77 4.83
CA ARG A 87 11.35 0.51 3.95
C ARG A 87 11.57 -0.99 3.74
N GLU A 88 11.41 -1.81 4.77
CA GLU A 88 11.62 -3.26 4.64
C GLU A 88 10.62 -3.89 3.68
N GLY A 89 9.33 -3.56 3.83
CA GLY A 89 8.27 -4.04 2.94
C GLY A 89 8.49 -3.61 1.48
N PHE A 90 8.92 -2.36 1.28
CA PHE A 90 9.23 -1.79 -0.04
C PHE A 90 10.43 -2.49 -0.69
N MET A 91 11.53 -2.70 0.04
CA MET A 91 12.73 -3.36 -0.50
C MET A 91 12.44 -4.81 -0.90
N LEU A 92 11.64 -5.53 -0.11
CA LEU A 92 11.22 -6.89 -0.46
C LEU A 92 10.43 -6.95 -1.79
N ASP A 93 9.53 -5.98 -2.01
CA ASP A 93 8.81 -5.88 -3.28
C ASP A 93 9.74 -5.57 -4.46
N LEU A 94 10.69 -4.65 -4.27
CA LEU A 94 11.68 -4.31 -5.29
C LEU A 94 12.54 -5.52 -5.67
N ASP A 95 13.11 -6.21 -4.67
CA ASP A 95 13.93 -7.40 -4.88
C ASP A 95 13.15 -8.51 -5.63
N GLN A 96 11.88 -8.70 -5.27
CA GLN A 96 10.98 -9.65 -5.94
C GLN A 96 10.74 -9.29 -7.42
N LEU A 97 10.56 -8.00 -7.72
CA LEU A 97 10.35 -7.53 -9.09
C LEU A 97 11.63 -7.62 -9.91
N GLU A 98 12.78 -7.23 -9.36
CA GLU A 98 14.07 -7.39 -10.03
C GLU A 98 14.40 -8.86 -10.33
N ALA A 99 14.03 -9.79 -9.45
CA ALA A 99 14.23 -11.22 -9.69
C ALA A 99 13.36 -11.78 -10.85
N ARG A 100 12.27 -11.09 -11.21
CA ARG A 100 11.36 -11.46 -12.31
C ARG A 100 11.81 -10.92 -13.66
N GLU A 101 12.60 -9.86 -13.68
CA GLU A 101 13.19 -9.29 -14.88
C GLU A 101 14.65 -9.76 -15.02
N PRO A 102 14.96 -10.79 -15.83
CA PRO A 102 16.34 -11.16 -16.05
C PRO A 102 17.06 -9.96 -16.69
N ARG A 103 18.03 -9.39 -15.96
CA ARG A 103 18.91 -8.33 -16.49
C ARG A 103 19.53 -8.85 -17.80
N ALA A 104 19.19 -8.18 -18.90
CA ALA A 104 19.71 -8.48 -20.23
C ALA A 104 21.23 -8.21 -20.32
#